data_AF-A0A0A9ZC45-F1
#
_entry.id   AF-A0A0A9ZC45-F1
#
_cell.length_a   1.000
_cell.length_b   1.000
_cell.length_c   1.000
_cell.angle_alpha   90.00
_cell.angle_beta   90.00
_cell.angle_gamma   90.00
#
_symmetry.space_group_name_H-M   'P 1'
#
loop_
_entity.id
_entity.type
_entity.pdbx_description
1 polymer ?
#
loop_
_entity_poly.entity_id
_entity_poly.type
_entity_poly.pdbx_seq_one_letter_code
_entity_poly.pdbx_strand_id
1 'polypeptide(L)'
;MALLSTQATSWIALVLALFLSTFGLSFCVVFIISVVCFFVGITTTMYIRQSKDLEEFLGQETLDYPLSMYEVVEKLRVSKKSLKVDRRLTGSQVIDEQLQEILDFVIRDYVHPWYDHVSENEEIPLEIRVAIQNVIVAFSNRVKEADWIPFLTTQIVDDAASHLRLYRQAKARLKAAPPNSKLTLEDAFFDLEIAMENGRVCRDHLCMNPTLQRCYLQQLTDIVLFYLSPELEFHCLGLRYLTRELIVNSVLMPLLAKLSDPDYINQFIIWLVRDSFNVYF
;
A
#
# COMPACT_ATOMS: atom_id res chain seq x y z
N MET A 1 54.03 44.01 -34.80
CA MET A 1 53.66 43.01 -33.76
C MET A 1 54.40 41.68 -33.94
N ALA A 2 54.66 41.20 -35.16
CA ALA A 2 55.40 39.95 -35.41
C ALA A 2 56.90 39.99 -34.99
N LEU A 3 57.62 41.09 -35.22
CA LEU A 3 59.07 41.20 -34.91
C LEU A 3 59.41 41.16 -33.41
N LEU A 4 58.50 41.65 -32.54
CA LEU A 4 58.66 41.58 -31.08
C LEU A 4 58.50 40.14 -30.57
N SER A 5 57.65 39.33 -31.21
CA SER A 5 57.46 37.91 -30.84
C SER A 5 58.64 37.03 -31.25
N THR A 6 59.28 37.31 -32.40
CA THR A 6 60.45 36.57 -32.89
C THR A 6 61.72 36.91 -32.08
N GLN A 7 61.85 38.15 -31.60
CA GLN A 7 62.93 38.49 -30.68
C GLN A 7 62.72 37.86 -29.31
N ALA A 8 61.51 37.92 -28.74
CA ALA A 8 61.20 37.31 -27.45
C ALA A 8 61.47 35.80 -27.44
N THR A 9 61.05 35.08 -28.48
CA THR A 9 61.30 33.64 -28.63
C THR A 9 62.79 33.32 -28.82
N SER A 10 63.55 34.17 -29.52
CA SER A 10 65.01 34.01 -29.65
C SER A 10 65.74 34.23 -28.32
N TRP A 11 65.32 35.22 -27.52
CA TRP A 11 65.89 35.45 -26.20
C TRP A 11 65.56 34.33 -25.22
N ILE A 12 64.32 33.80 -25.27
CA ILE A 12 63.92 32.64 -24.48
C ILE A 12 64.75 31.41 -24.88
N ALA A 13 64.93 31.14 -26.17
CA ALA A 13 65.75 30.02 -26.64
C ALA A 13 67.22 30.15 -26.23
N LEU A 14 67.79 31.37 -26.29
CA LEU A 14 69.17 31.62 -25.88
C LEU A 14 69.33 31.45 -24.35
N VAL A 15 68.40 31.98 -23.55
CA VAL A 15 68.39 31.79 -22.09
C VAL A 15 68.24 30.30 -21.75
N LEU A 16 67.38 29.57 -22.44
CA LEU A 16 67.12 28.15 -22.19
C LEU A 16 68.33 27.29 -22.59
N ALA A 17 69.02 27.62 -23.68
CA ALA A 17 70.27 26.95 -24.07
C ALA A 17 71.43 27.25 -23.11
N LEU A 18 71.56 28.51 -22.65
CA LEU A 18 72.59 28.91 -21.68
C LEU A 18 72.34 28.27 -20.32
N PHE A 19 71.07 28.18 -19.90
CA PHE A 19 70.64 27.51 -18.68
C PHE A 19 70.86 25.99 -18.72
N LEU A 20 70.57 25.33 -19.86
CA LEU A 20 70.88 23.91 -20.03
C LEU A 20 72.39 23.64 -20.00
N SER A 21 73.20 24.57 -20.54
CA SER A 21 74.66 24.47 -20.56
C SER A 21 75.28 24.66 -19.17
N THR A 22 74.75 25.59 -18.35
CA THR A 22 75.32 25.88 -17.03
C THR A 22 74.88 24.92 -15.93
N PHE A 23 73.62 24.45 -15.96
CA PHE A 23 73.06 23.62 -14.88
C PHE A 23 72.88 22.14 -15.26
N GLY A 24 72.95 21.80 -16.55
CA GLY A 24 72.77 20.44 -17.05
C GLY A 24 71.34 19.91 -16.96
N LEU A 25 71.06 18.81 -17.67
CA LEU A 25 69.74 18.17 -17.70
C LEU A 25 69.30 17.65 -16.31
N SER A 26 70.26 17.39 -15.42
CA SER A 26 70.04 16.93 -14.05
C SER A 26 69.24 17.93 -13.21
N PHE A 27 69.47 19.23 -13.39
CA PHE A 27 68.73 20.26 -12.66
C PHE A 27 67.24 20.25 -13.03
N CYS A 28 66.90 20.08 -14.31
CA CYS A 28 65.51 19.98 -14.76
C CYS A 28 64.80 18.76 -14.15
N VAL A 29 65.49 17.61 -14.08
CA VAL A 29 64.93 16.39 -13.48
C VAL A 29 64.71 16.58 -11.98
N VAL A 30 65.68 17.14 -11.26
CA VAL A 30 65.56 17.41 -9.81
C VAL A 30 64.45 18.43 -9.53
N PHE A 31 64.29 19.44 -10.38
CA PHE A 31 63.22 20.43 -10.27
C PHE A 31 61.84 19.80 -10.48
N ILE A 32 61.68 18.90 -11.46
CA ILE A 32 60.41 18.20 -11.66
C ILE A 32 60.09 17.30 -10.46
N ILE A 33 61.08 16.55 -9.95
CA ILE A 33 60.91 15.69 -8.78
C ILE A 33 60.54 16.51 -7.54
N SER A 34 61.18 17.66 -7.31
CA SER A 34 60.88 18.50 -6.15
C SER A 34 59.46 19.10 -6.22
N VAL A 35 59.01 19.49 -7.41
CA VAL A 35 57.63 19.96 -7.64
C VAL A 35 56.62 18.84 -7.37
N VAL A 36 56.88 17.62 -7.86
CA VAL A 36 56.00 16.47 -7.59
C VAL A 36 55.95 16.15 -6.09
N CYS A 37 57.10 16.10 -5.42
CA CYS A 37 57.16 15.88 -3.97
C CYS A 37 56.44 16.97 -3.17
N PHE A 38 56.48 18.22 -3.64
CA PHE A 38 55.76 19.34 -3.02
C PHE A 38 54.24 19.16 -3.13
N PHE A 39 53.72 18.83 -4.31
CA PHE A 39 52.29 18.57 -4.49
C PHE A 39 51.81 17.34 -3.71
N VAL A 40 52.59 16.26 -3.71
CA VAL A 40 52.29 15.07 -2.89
C VAL A 40 52.26 15.46 -1.41
N GLY A 41 53.26 16.19 -0.92
CA GLY A 41 53.30 16.68 0.47
C GLY A 41 52.10 17.56 0.83
N ILE A 42 51.64 18.43 -0.08
CA ILE A 42 50.41 19.21 0.11
C ILE A 42 49.20 18.27 0.22
N THR A 43 49.03 17.33 -0.71
CA THR A 43 47.89 16.40 -0.68
C THR A 43 47.87 15.53 0.58
N THR A 44 49.04 15.05 1.03
CA THR A 44 49.16 14.27 2.27
C THR A 44 48.88 15.14 3.50
N THR A 45 49.34 16.40 3.52
CA THR A 45 49.08 17.32 4.63
C THR A 45 47.60 17.72 4.67
N MET A 46 46.96 17.93 3.52
CA MET A 46 45.53 18.18 3.43
C MET A 46 44.73 16.96 3.88
N TYR A 47 45.13 15.75 3.49
CA TYR A 47 44.50 14.50 3.94
C TYR A 47 44.62 14.31 5.46
N ILE A 48 45.80 14.55 6.05
CA ILE A 48 46.01 14.43 7.50
C ILE A 48 45.29 15.55 8.27
N ARG A 49 45.22 16.77 7.72
CA ARG A 49 44.44 17.85 8.35
C ARG A 49 42.95 17.59 8.28
N GLN A 50 42.45 17.13 7.13
CA GLN A 50 41.05 16.75 6.95
C GLN A 50 40.69 15.54 7.82
N SER A 51 41.59 14.57 7.98
CA SER A 51 41.36 13.42 8.86
C SER A 51 41.33 13.85 10.32
N LYS A 52 42.18 14.79 10.73
CA LYS A 52 42.16 15.35 12.09
C LYS A 52 40.96 16.23 12.34
N ASP A 53 40.57 17.10 11.40
CA ASP A 53 39.33 17.87 11.47
C ASP A 53 38.11 16.93 11.53
N LEU A 54 38.14 15.82 10.78
CA LEU A 54 37.09 14.81 10.82
C LEU A 54 37.10 14.03 12.14
N GLU A 55 38.26 13.65 12.68
CA GLU A 55 38.39 13.01 13.99
C GLU A 55 38.00 13.96 15.13
N GLU A 56 38.28 15.25 15.01
CA GLU A 56 37.92 16.28 15.98
C GLU A 56 36.43 16.61 15.89
N PHE A 57 35.86 16.67 14.68
CA PHE A 57 34.41 16.82 14.44
C PHE A 57 33.64 15.59 14.93
N LEU A 58 34.12 14.38 14.64
CA LEU A 58 33.57 13.12 15.16
C LEU A 58 33.73 13.02 16.68
N GLY A 59 34.86 13.45 17.22
CA GLY A 59 35.12 13.49 18.67
C GLY A 59 34.29 14.54 19.41
N GLN A 60 33.96 15.65 18.75
CA GLN A 60 33.09 16.71 19.28
C GLN A 60 31.61 16.36 19.14
N GLU A 61 31.22 15.58 18.11
CA GLU A 61 29.88 14.98 17.97
C GLU A 61 29.67 13.69 18.80
N THR A 62 30.71 13.09 19.40
CA THR A 62 30.54 12.11 20.49
C THR A 62 30.10 12.76 21.81
N LEU A 63 29.14 13.66 21.70
CA LEU A 63 28.39 14.27 22.79
C LEU A 63 27.30 13.29 23.20
N ASP A 64 27.69 12.27 23.98
CA ASP A 64 26.83 11.39 24.80
C ASP A 64 25.45 11.04 24.21
N TYR A 65 25.37 10.78 22.90
CA TYR A 65 24.21 10.10 22.34
C TYR A 65 24.37 8.64 22.77
N PRO A 66 23.45 8.10 23.58
CA PRO A 66 23.61 6.75 24.05
C PRO A 66 23.68 5.83 22.82
N LEU A 67 24.66 4.93 22.81
CA LEU A 67 24.76 3.74 21.93
C LEU A 67 23.44 2.93 21.87
N SER A 68 22.48 3.28 22.72
CA SER A 68 21.07 2.96 22.65
C SER A 68 20.46 2.99 21.26
N MET A 69 20.87 3.75 20.24
CA MET A 69 20.13 3.64 18.96
C MET A 69 20.48 2.36 18.19
N TYR A 70 21.75 1.95 18.17
CA TYR A 70 22.15 0.63 17.64
C TYR A 70 21.66 -0.49 18.56
N GLU A 71 21.74 -0.31 19.88
CA GLU A 71 21.23 -1.31 20.83
C GLU A 71 19.69 -1.38 20.84
N VAL A 72 18.97 -0.29 20.55
CA VAL A 72 17.50 -0.26 20.36
C VAL A 72 17.15 -0.83 19.01
N VAL A 73 17.88 -0.51 17.93
CA VAL A 73 17.71 -1.16 16.62
C VAL A 73 17.99 -2.65 16.74
N GLU A 74 19.00 -3.07 17.51
CA GLU A 74 19.33 -4.47 17.75
C GLU A 74 18.32 -5.14 18.68
N LYS A 75 17.86 -4.49 19.76
CA LYS A 75 16.75 -4.97 20.60
C LYS A 75 15.41 -5.04 19.86
N LEU A 76 15.13 -4.13 18.94
CA LEU A 76 13.98 -4.16 18.04
C LEU A 76 14.12 -5.30 17.03
N ARG A 77 15.31 -5.49 16.44
CA ARG A 77 15.63 -6.60 15.52
C ARG A 77 15.62 -7.97 16.22
N VAL A 78 15.92 -8.00 17.51
CA VAL A 78 15.90 -9.20 18.38
C VAL A 78 14.52 -9.48 18.93
N SER A 79 13.63 -8.48 19.03
CA SER A 79 12.20 -8.69 19.26
C SER A 79 11.50 -9.24 18.01
N LYS A 80 12.10 -10.23 17.35
CA LYS A 80 11.40 -11.23 16.55
C LYS A 80 10.49 -12.00 17.51
N LYS A 81 9.33 -11.43 17.82
CA LYS A 81 8.23 -12.27 18.30
C LYS A 81 8.03 -13.31 17.22
N SER A 82 8.10 -14.58 17.60
CA SER A 82 7.53 -15.63 16.75
C SER A 82 6.06 -15.26 16.59
N LEU A 83 5.69 -14.69 15.44
CA LEU A 83 4.29 -14.48 15.09
C LEU A 83 3.71 -15.89 14.93
N LYS A 84 3.17 -16.40 16.04
CA LYS A 84 2.42 -17.66 16.05
C LYS A 84 1.09 -17.33 15.39
N VAL A 85 1.08 -17.48 14.07
CA VAL A 85 -0.13 -17.44 13.27
C VAL A 85 -0.95 -18.67 13.67
N ASP A 86 -1.98 -18.47 14.48
CA ASP A 86 -2.95 -19.52 14.76
C ASP A 86 -3.75 -19.75 13.47
N ARG A 87 -3.74 -20.98 12.98
CA ARG A 87 -4.44 -21.32 11.73
C ARG A 87 -5.95 -21.30 11.91
N ARG A 88 -6.43 -21.41 13.15
CA ARG A 88 -7.86 -21.46 13.48
C ARG A 88 -8.46 -20.06 13.46
N LEU A 89 -9.39 -19.83 12.54
CA LEU A 89 -10.02 -18.52 12.35
C LEU A 89 -11.46 -18.52 12.86
N THR A 90 -12.24 -19.49 12.40
CA THR A 90 -13.68 -19.60 12.67
C THR A 90 -14.02 -20.77 13.59
N GLY A 91 -13.14 -21.78 13.66
CA GLY A 91 -13.37 -23.02 14.41
C GLY A 91 -13.97 -24.15 13.57
N SER A 92 -14.24 -23.92 12.28
CA SER A 92 -14.56 -24.95 11.29
C SER A 92 -13.36 -25.16 10.38
N GLN A 93 -12.80 -26.37 10.36
CA GLN A 93 -11.60 -26.68 9.58
C GLN A 93 -11.81 -26.42 8.08
N VAL A 94 -12.96 -26.80 7.52
CA VAL A 94 -13.27 -26.62 6.10
C VAL A 94 -13.28 -25.15 5.71
N ILE A 95 -13.84 -24.30 6.56
CA ILE A 95 -13.90 -22.85 6.30
C ILE A 95 -12.51 -22.22 6.49
N ASP A 96 -11.81 -22.62 7.56
CA ASP A 96 -10.50 -22.08 7.89
C ASP A 96 -9.47 -22.39 6.80
N GLU A 97 -9.49 -23.58 6.20
CA GLU A 97 -8.62 -23.93 5.07
C GLU A 97 -8.85 -23.01 3.86
N GLN A 98 -10.10 -22.78 3.48
CA GLN A 98 -10.46 -21.90 2.36
C GLN A 98 -10.09 -20.43 2.65
N LEU A 99 -10.31 -19.96 3.88
CA LEU A 99 -9.95 -18.60 4.27
C LEU A 99 -8.44 -18.37 4.27
N GLN A 100 -7.65 -19.37 4.70
CA GLN A 100 -6.20 -19.28 4.65
C GLN A 100 -5.70 -19.25 3.20
N GLU A 101 -6.28 -20.05 2.30
CA GLU A 101 -5.94 -20.01 0.87
C GLU A 101 -6.28 -18.65 0.22
N ILE A 102 -7.46 -18.10 0.54
CA ILE A 102 -7.82 -16.74 0.09
C ILE A 102 -6.81 -15.71 0.61
N LEU A 103 -6.42 -15.81 1.88
CA LEU A 103 -5.42 -14.92 2.46
C LEU A 103 -4.06 -15.05 1.77
N ASP A 104 -3.64 -16.26 1.42
CA ASP A 104 -2.42 -16.50 0.65
C ASP A 104 -2.49 -15.82 -0.71
N PHE A 105 -3.61 -15.92 -1.42
CA PHE A 105 -3.81 -15.20 -2.68
C PHE A 105 -3.81 -13.68 -2.51
N VAL A 106 -4.44 -13.16 -1.46
CA VAL A 106 -4.44 -11.72 -1.18
C VAL A 106 -3.02 -11.20 -0.94
N ILE A 107 -2.21 -11.87 -0.12
CA ILE A 107 -0.82 -11.47 0.14
C ILE A 107 0.02 -11.60 -1.13
N ARG A 108 -0.11 -12.71 -1.87
CA ARG A 108 0.60 -12.96 -3.14
C ARG A 108 0.30 -11.93 -4.21
N ASP A 109 -0.98 -11.59 -4.40
CA ASP A 109 -1.42 -10.82 -5.56
C ASP A 109 -1.44 -9.30 -5.28
N TYR A 110 -1.54 -8.89 -4.01
CA TYR A 110 -1.70 -7.48 -3.64
C TYR A 110 -0.64 -6.92 -2.70
N VAL A 111 0.20 -7.76 -2.05
CA VAL A 111 1.27 -7.29 -1.15
C VAL A 111 2.65 -7.48 -1.78
N HIS A 112 3.01 -8.72 -2.12
CA HIS A 112 4.32 -9.03 -2.70
C HIS A 112 4.69 -8.19 -3.94
N PRO A 113 3.80 -7.93 -4.92
CA PRO A 113 4.20 -7.26 -6.15
C PRO A 113 4.79 -5.87 -5.96
N TRP A 114 4.38 -5.12 -4.92
CA TRP A 114 4.97 -3.82 -4.61
C TRP A 114 5.98 -3.90 -3.46
N TYR A 115 5.76 -4.78 -2.49
CA TYR A 115 6.61 -4.85 -1.30
C TYR A 115 8.02 -5.36 -1.63
N ASP A 116 8.13 -6.35 -2.53
CA ASP A 116 9.40 -6.93 -2.96
C ASP A 116 10.31 -5.89 -3.65
N HIS A 117 9.75 -4.79 -4.15
CA HIS A 117 10.51 -3.66 -4.72
C HIS A 117 11.02 -2.67 -3.65
N VAL A 118 10.45 -2.70 -2.45
CA VAL A 118 10.75 -1.77 -1.35
C VAL A 118 11.71 -2.39 -0.34
N SER A 119 11.54 -3.68 0.00
CA SER A 119 12.36 -4.37 0.99
C SER A 119 12.36 -5.89 0.79
N GLU A 120 13.47 -6.53 1.18
CA GLU A 120 13.62 -7.99 1.19
C GLU A 120 13.14 -8.64 2.51
N ASN A 121 12.60 -7.86 3.46
CA ASN A 121 12.23 -8.37 4.78
C ASN A 121 10.78 -8.90 4.82
N GLU A 122 10.58 -10.19 5.09
CA GLU A 122 9.25 -10.83 5.20
C GLU A 122 8.39 -10.40 6.42
N GLU A 123 8.89 -9.46 7.24
CA GLU A 123 8.18 -8.99 8.43
C GLU A 123 6.88 -8.25 8.12
N ILE A 124 6.87 -7.34 7.14
CA ILE A 124 5.67 -6.54 6.83
C ILE A 124 4.55 -7.39 6.21
N PRO A 125 4.81 -8.27 5.21
CA PRO A 125 3.78 -9.18 4.71
C PRO A 125 3.19 -10.07 5.82
N LEU A 126 4.02 -10.52 6.76
CA LEU A 126 3.59 -11.33 7.89
C LEU A 126 2.74 -10.54 8.90
N GLU A 127 3.10 -9.30 9.21
CA GLU A 127 2.32 -8.41 10.07
C GLU A 127 0.96 -8.06 9.43
N ILE A 128 0.93 -7.79 8.12
CA ILE A 128 -0.34 -7.59 7.37
C ILE A 128 -1.21 -8.84 7.45
N ARG A 129 -0.61 -10.02 7.26
CA ARG A 129 -1.32 -11.31 7.37
C ARG A 129 -1.94 -11.49 8.76
N VAL A 130 -1.17 -11.25 9.82
CA VAL A 130 -1.64 -11.37 11.20
C VAL A 130 -2.77 -10.39 11.48
N ALA A 131 -2.64 -9.13 11.04
CA ALA A 131 -3.68 -8.13 11.19
C ALA A 131 -5.00 -8.56 10.51
N ILE A 132 -4.93 -9.07 9.27
CA ILE A 132 -6.12 -9.58 8.56
C ILE A 132 -6.72 -10.77 9.31
N GLN A 133 -5.91 -11.71 9.81
CA GLN A 133 -6.40 -12.85 10.57
C GLN A 133 -7.08 -12.44 11.88
N ASN A 134 -6.51 -11.48 12.60
CA ASN A 134 -7.13 -10.93 13.81
C ASN A 134 -8.50 -10.33 13.49
N VAL A 135 -8.61 -9.58 12.39
CA VAL A 135 -9.88 -9.05 11.90
C VAL A 135 -10.87 -10.17 11.56
N ILE A 136 -10.43 -11.24 10.87
CA ILE A 136 -11.29 -12.39 10.53
C ILE A 136 -11.78 -13.12 11.78
N VAL A 137 -10.90 -13.35 12.77
CA VAL A 137 -11.25 -14.00 14.04
C VAL A 137 -12.26 -13.16 14.81
N ALA A 138 -12.00 -11.85 14.95
CA ALA A 138 -12.91 -10.92 15.60
C ALA A 138 -14.27 -10.89 14.88
N PHE A 139 -14.27 -10.84 13.54
CA PHE A 139 -15.47 -10.90 12.73
C PHE A 139 -16.25 -12.19 12.96
N SER A 140 -15.56 -13.34 12.94
CA SER A 140 -16.19 -14.65 13.17
C SER A 140 -16.86 -14.73 14.54
N ASN A 141 -16.23 -14.17 15.57
CA ASN A 141 -16.80 -14.14 16.91
C ASN A 141 -18.04 -13.24 16.99
N ARG A 142 -18.02 -12.07 16.35
CA ARG A 142 -19.19 -11.18 16.25
C ARG A 142 -20.35 -11.82 15.47
N VAL A 143 -20.06 -12.53 14.39
CA VAL A 143 -21.02 -13.29 13.59
C VAL A 143 -21.70 -14.38 14.43
N LYS A 144 -20.99 -15.04 15.34
CA LYS A 144 -21.56 -16.05 16.24
C LYS A 144 -22.51 -15.48 17.28
N GLU A 145 -22.31 -14.21 17.66
CA GLU A 145 -23.15 -13.51 18.64
C GLU A 145 -24.44 -12.92 18.01
N ALA A 146 -24.52 -12.87 16.67
CA ALA A 146 -25.68 -12.33 15.97
C ALA A 146 -26.89 -13.29 16.04
N ASP A 147 -28.09 -12.72 16.16
CA ASP A 147 -29.33 -13.49 16.13
C ASP A 147 -29.78 -13.76 14.68
N TRP A 148 -29.42 -14.94 14.17
CA TRP A 148 -29.64 -15.33 12.77
C TRP A 148 -31.10 -15.59 12.43
N ILE A 149 -31.92 -15.99 13.40
CA ILE A 149 -33.32 -16.39 13.14
C ILE A 149 -34.13 -15.19 12.63
N PRO A 150 -34.30 -14.08 13.39
CA PRO A 150 -35.05 -12.93 12.90
C PRO A 150 -34.35 -12.27 11.71
N PHE A 151 -33.01 -12.25 11.69
CA PHE A 151 -32.27 -11.67 10.57
C PHE A 151 -32.60 -12.35 9.23
N LEU A 152 -32.50 -13.68 9.18
CA LEU A 152 -32.72 -14.45 7.95
C LEU A 152 -34.21 -14.61 7.60
N THR A 153 -35.09 -14.73 8.59
CA THR A 153 -36.51 -15.07 8.35
C THR A 153 -37.42 -13.87 8.20
N THR A 154 -37.10 -12.74 8.80
CA THR A 154 -37.92 -11.52 8.72
C THR A 154 -37.17 -10.40 8.03
N GLN A 155 -36.04 -9.94 8.59
CA GLN A 155 -35.39 -8.71 8.13
C GLN A 155 -34.97 -8.77 6.66
N ILE A 156 -34.19 -9.78 6.26
CA ILE A 156 -33.76 -9.95 4.86
C ILE A 156 -34.96 -10.16 3.93
N VAL A 157 -35.95 -10.94 4.36
CA VAL A 157 -37.12 -11.27 3.53
C VAL A 157 -37.97 -10.02 3.29
N ASP A 158 -38.20 -9.23 4.32
CA ASP A 158 -38.96 -7.97 4.25
C ASP A 158 -38.23 -6.95 3.38
N ASP A 159 -36.90 -6.83 3.51
CA ASP A 159 -36.08 -5.95 2.67
C ASP A 159 -36.12 -6.38 1.20
N ALA A 160 -35.96 -7.68 0.92
CA ALA A 160 -36.03 -8.21 -0.44
C ALA A 160 -37.44 -8.05 -1.04
N ALA A 161 -38.49 -8.29 -0.25
CA ALA A 161 -39.87 -8.09 -0.66
C ALA A 161 -40.17 -6.61 -0.95
N SER A 162 -39.66 -5.71 -0.11
CA SER A 162 -39.77 -4.26 -0.30
C SER A 162 -39.07 -3.83 -1.60
N HIS A 163 -37.83 -4.27 -1.81
CA HIS A 163 -37.07 -3.99 -3.03
C HIS A 163 -37.80 -4.50 -4.28
N LEU A 164 -38.32 -5.75 -4.25
CA LEU A 164 -39.09 -6.32 -5.35
C LEU A 164 -40.39 -5.54 -5.63
N ARG A 165 -41.06 -5.07 -4.57
CA ARG A 165 -42.26 -4.23 -4.68
C ARG A 165 -41.93 -2.89 -5.34
N LEU A 166 -40.88 -2.21 -4.90
CA LEU A 166 -40.40 -0.96 -5.51
C LEU A 166 -40.04 -1.16 -6.98
N TYR A 167 -39.30 -2.23 -7.31
CA TYR A 167 -38.96 -2.58 -8.70
C TYR A 167 -40.20 -2.78 -9.58
N ARG A 168 -41.20 -3.52 -9.09
CA ARG A 168 -42.46 -3.74 -9.83
C ARG A 168 -43.22 -2.44 -10.06
N GLN A 169 -43.25 -1.56 -9.07
CA GLN A 169 -43.89 -0.24 -9.18
C GLN A 169 -43.13 0.67 -10.15
N ALA A 170 -41.80 0.72 -10.08
CA ALA A 170 -40.95 1.47 -11.01
C ALA A 170 -41.18 1.02 -12.46
N LYS A 171 -41.21 -0.30 -12.70
CA LYS A 171 -41.50 -0.88 -14.01
C LYS A 171 -42.91 -0.54 -14.51
N ALA A 172 -43.90 -0.49 -13.63
CA ALA A 172 -45.26 -0.08 -13.98
C ALA A 172 -45.33 1.41 -14.35
N ARG A 173 -44.64 2.28 -13.59
CA ARG A 173 -44.51 3.72 -13.92
C ARG A 173 -43.83 3.95 -15.25
N LEU A 174 -42.74 3.24 -15.53
CA LEU A 174 -42.02 3.33 -16.80
C LEU A 174 -42.92 2.95 -17.99
N LYS A 175 -43.75 1.91 -17.85
CA LYS A 175 -44.72 1.50 -18.89
C LYS A 175 -45.86 2.50 -19.08
N ALA A 176 -46.26 3.20 -18.03
CA ALA A 176 -47.33 4.20 -18.08
C ALA A 176 -46.83 5.58 -18.54
N ALA A 177 -45.52 5.79 -18.58
CA ALA A 177 -44.92 7.05 -18.96
C ALA A 177 -45.14 7.35 -20.46
N PRO A 178 -45.33 8.63 -20.85
CA PRO A 178 -45.53 8.99 -22.24
C PRO A 178 -44.30 8.64 -23.08
N PRO A 179 -44.46 8.32 -24.38
CA PRO A 179 -43.37 7.84 -25.25
C PRO A 179 -42.23 8.86 -25.44
N ASN A 180 -42.46 10.14 -25.14
CA ASN A 180 -41.44 11.19 -25.19
C ASN A 180 -40.75 11.45 -23.84
N SER A 181 -41.06 10.68 -22.80
CA SER A 181 -40.40 10.83 -21.49
C SER A 181 -39.00 10.21 -21.50
N LYS A 182 -38.04 10.91 -20.87
CA LYS A 182 -36.67 10.40 -20.65
C LYS A 182 -36.54 9.60 -19.35
N LEU A 183 -37.66 9.13 -18.79
CA LEU A 183 -37.68 8.44 -17.51
C LEU A 183 -36.95 7.10 -17.65
N THR A 184 -35.90 6.87 -16.88
CA THR A 184 -35.26 5.57 -16.80
C THR A 184 -35.90 4.70 -15.71
N LEU A 185 -35.60 3.40 -15.71
CA LEU A 185 -36.13 2.50 -14.68
C LEU A 185 -35.55 2.87 -13.31
N GLU A 186 -34.29 3.24 -13.31
CA GLU A 186 -33.49 3.61 -12.14
C GLU A 186 -34.01 4.91 -11.53
N ASP A 187 -34.30 5.93 -12.35
CA ASP A 187 -34.92 7.17 -11.87
C ASP A 187 -36.27 6.87 -11.19
N ALA A 188 -37.14 6.09 -11.85
CA ALA A 188 -38.44 5.72 -11.30
C ALA A 188 -38.33 4.88 -10.01
N PHE A 189 -37.28 4.08 -9.88
CA PHE A 189 -37.00 3.26 -8.71
C PHE A 189 -36.52 4.10 -7.52
N PHE A 190 -35.51 4.96 -7.73
CA PHE A 190 -34.97 5.80 -6.67
C PHE A 190 -35.96 6.88 -6.21
N ASP A 191 -36.79 7.41 -7.10
CA ASP A 191 -37.91 8.29 -6.72
C ASP A 191 -38.90 7.60 -5.75
N LEU A 192 -39.16 6.31 -5.98
CA LEU A 192 -40.02 5.50 -5.10
C LEU A 192 -39.31 5.17 -3.78
N GLU A 193 -38.01 4.91 -3.80
CA GLU A 193 -37.20 4.69 -2.60
C GLU A 193 -37.24 5.91 -1.67
N ILE A 194 -36.98 7.10 -2.21
CA ILE A 194 -37.05 8.37 -1.46
C ILE A 194 -38.42 8.54 -0.80
N ALA A 195 -39.49 8.28 -1.56
CA ALA A 195 -40.86 8.41 -1.06
C ALA A 195 -41.15 7.40 0.06
N MET A 196 -40.67 6.17 -0.06
CA MET A 196 -40.81 5.13 0.97
C MET A 196 -40.05 5.49 2.25
N GLU A 197 -38.85 6.08 2.11
CA GLU A 197 -37.97 6.47 3.22
C GLU A 197 -38.33 7.85 3.81
N ASN A 198 -39.48 8.41 3.46
CA ASN A 198 -39.93 9.75 3.88
C ASN A 198 -38.89 10.85 3.61
N GLY A 199 -38.18 10.76 2.49
CA GLY A 199 -37.16 11.74 2.08
C GLY A 199 -35.84 11.67 2.85
N ARG A 200 -35.61 10.63 3.66
CA ARG A 200 -34.41 10.52 4.50
C ARG A 200 -33.21 9.89 3.81
N VAL A 201 -33.45 8.92 2.93
CA VAL A 201 -32.41 8.11 2.30
C VAL A 201 -32.70 7.99 0.82
N CYS A 202 -31.66 8.21 0.01
CA CYS A 202 -31.62 7.89 -1.41
C CYS A 202 -30.27 7.25 -1.70
N ARG A 203 -30.27 6.11 -2.40
CA ARG A 203 -29.04 5.37 -2.73
C ARG A 203 -28.59 5.59 -4.18
N ASP A 204 -29.26 6.48 -4.93
CA ASP A 204 -28.98 6.78 -6.33
C ASP A 204 -27.51 7.15 -6.59
N HIS A 205 -26.99 8.15 -5.89
CA HIS A 205 -25.63 8.65 -6.05
C HIS A 205 -24.58 7.62 -5.65
N LEU A 206 -24.92 6.77 -4.67
CA LEU A 206 -24.03 5.71 -4.21
C LEU A 206 -23.95 4.57 -5.23
N CYS A 207 -25.09 4.13 -5.77
CA CYS A 207 -25.17 2.99 -6.68
C CYS A 207 -24.75 3.34 -8.11
N MET A 208 -24.99 4.57 -8.56
CA MET A 208 -24.70 4.99 -9.94
C MET A 208 -23.27 5.48 -10.15
N ASN A 209 -22.54 5.78 -9.07
CA ASN A 209 -21.18 6.30 -9.16
C ASN A 209 -20.16 5.34 -8.52
N PRO A 210 -19.30 4.67 -9.31
CA PRO A 210 -18.35 3.69 -8.79
C PRO A 210 -17.33 4.30 -7.83
N THR A 211 -16.99 5.59 -7.99
CA THR A 211 -16.09 6.30 -7.09
C THR A 211 -16.75 6.51 -5.72
N LEU A 212 -18.01 6.94 -5.69
CA LEU A 212 -18.75 7.11 -4.43
C LEU A 212 -19.01 5.77 -3.74
N GLN A 213 -19.31 4.72 -4.51
CA GLN A 213 -19.41 3.35 -4.00
C GLN A 213 -18.13 2.92 -3.30
N ARG A 214 -16.97 3.14 -3.93
CA ARG A 214 -15.67 2.85 -3.33
C ARG A 214 -15.44 3.66 -2.05
N CYS A 215 -15.68 4.98 -2.07
CA CYS A 215 -15.51 5.84 -0.90
C CYS A 215 -16.39 5.39 0.27
N TYR A 216 -17.63 4.99 -0.01
CA TYR A 216 -18.54 4.45 1.00
C TYR A 216 -18.02 3.14 1.59
N LEU A 217 -17.53 2.22 0.77
CA LEU A 217 -16.93 0.97 1.25
C LEU A 217 -15.66 1.22 2.07
N GLN A 218 -14.85 2.23 1.73
CA GLN A 218 -13.71 2.65 2.55
C GLN A 218 -14.16 3.12 3.94
N GLN A 219 -15.18 3.99 4.01
CA GLN A 219 -15.72 4.46 5.28
C GLN A 219 -16.33 3.33 6.11
N LEU A 220 -17.10 2.44 5.48
CA LEU A 220 -17.67 1.28 6.14
C LEU A 220 -16.58 0.34 6.66
N THR A 221 -15.54 0.09 5.86
CA THR A 221 -14.40 -0.74 6.26
C THR A 221 -13.63 -0.10 7.42
N ASP A 222 -13.47 1.22 7.44
CA ASP A 222 -12.85 1.94 8.56
C ASP A 222 -13.62 1.75 9.87
N ILE A 223 -14.96 1.78 9.81
CA ILE A 223 -15.83 1.53 10.97
C ILE A 223 -15.70 0.07 11.40
N VAL A 224 -15.73 -0.87 10.45
CA VAL A 224 -15.57 -2.30 10.73
C VAL A 224 -14.21 -2.59 11.38
N LEU A 225 -13.12 -2.04 10.84
CA LEU A 225 -11.79 -2.16 11.42
C LEU A 225 -11.72 -1.56 12.82
N PHE A 226 -12.43 -0.45 13.09
CA PHE A 226 -12.50 0.12 14.44
C PHE A 226 -13.08 -0.86 15.47
N TYR A 227 -14.10 -1.63 15.09
CA TYR A 227 -14.74 -2.61 15.99
C TYR A 227 -14.02 -3.96 16.07
N LEU A 228 -13.25 -4.32 15.03
CA LEU A 228 -12.66 -5.66 14.90
C LEU A 228 -11.16 -5.71 15.17
N SER A 229 -10.41 -4.64 14.85
CA SER A 229 -8.96 -4.62 15.02
C SER A 229 -8.57 -4.35 16.48
N PRO A 230 -7.52 -5.00 17.01
CA PRO A 230 -6.91 -4.63 18.28
C PRO A 230 -6.49 -3.15 18.29
N GLU A 231 -6.59 -2.48 19.44
CA GLU A 231 -6.27 -1.05 19.57
C GLU A 231 -4.86 -0.73 19.03
N LEU A 232 -3.85 -1.54 19.36
CA LEU A 232 -2.48 -1.32 18.89
C LEU A 232 -2.34 -1.29 17.36
N GLU A 233 -3.05 -2.17 16.64
CA GLU A 233 -2.99 -2.25 15.19
C GLU A 233 -3.78 -1.11 14.54
N PHE A 234 -4.92 -0.73 15.12
CA PHE A 234 -5.76 0.33 14.60
C PHE A 234 -5.13 1.73 14.70
N HIS A 235 -4.33 1.98 15.75
CA HIS A 235 -3.62 3.26 15.91
C HIS A 235 -2.45 3.43 14.93
N CYS A 236 -1.97 2.35 14.31
CA CYS A 236 -0.99 2.43 13.23
C CYS A 236 -1.68 2.83 11.92
N LEU A 237 -1.69 4.14 11.62
CA LEU A 237 -2.37 4.69 10.44
C LEU A 237 -1.95 4.04 9.12
N GLY A 238 -0.66 3.74 8.96
CA GLY A 238 -0.14 3.08 7.76
C GLY A 238 -0.73 1.69 7.55
N LEU A 239 -0.67 0.84 8.58
CA LEU A 239 -1.22 -0.51 8.56
C LEU A 239 -2.74 -0.49 8.37
N ARG A 240 -3.43 0.41 9.07
CA ARG A 240 -4.89 0.59 8.94
C ARG A 240 -5.29 0.96 7.51
N TYR A 241 -4.66 1.98 6.92
CA TYR A 241 -5.02 2.40 5.56
C TYR A 241 -4.65 1.36 4.52
N LEU A 242 -3.50 0.69 4.65
CA LEU A 242 -3.13 -0.42 3.77
C LEU A 242 -4.15 -1.56 3.86
N THR A 243 -4.51 -1.97 5.07
CA THR A 243 -5.49 -3.04 5.31
C THR A 243 -6.86 -2.65 4.75
N ARG A 244 -7.30 -1.40 4.97
CA ARG A 244 -8.55 -0.88 4.41
C ARG A 244 -8.56 -0.92 2.89
N GLU A 245 -7.54 -0.39 2.24
CA GLU A 245 -7.47 -0.39 0.77
C GLU A 245 -7.41 -1.81 0.22
N LEU A 246 -6.71 -2.71 0.89
CA LEU A 246 -6.61 -4.11 0.50
C LEU A 246 -7.99 -4.80 0.61
N ILE A 247 -8.71 -4.65 1.72
CA ILE A 247 -10.05 -5.22 1.90
C ILE A 247 -11.04 -4.65 0.86
N VAL A 248 -11.06 -3.33 0.68
CA VAL A 248 -12.02 -2.69 -0.22
C VAL A 248 -11.79 -3.11 -1.67
N ASN A 249 -10.55 -3.01 -2.16
CA ASN A 249 -10.26 -3.20 -3.58
C ASN A 249 -10.10 -4.67 -3.97
N SER A 250 -9.59 -5.51 -3.06
CA SER A 250 -9.29 -6.91 -3.37
C SER A 250 -10.46 -7.83 -3.03
N VAL A 251 -11.33 -7.44 -2.09
CA VAL A 251 -12.40 -8.30 -1.57
C VAL A 251 -13.77 -7.68 -1.81
N LEU A 252 -14.08 -6.53 -1.20
CA LEU A 252 -15.46 -6.00 -1.19
C LEU A 252 -15.95 -5.56 -2.56
N MET A 253 -15.13 -4.82 -3.33
CA MET A 253 -15.50 -4.37 -4.67
C MET A 253 -15.75 -5.54 -5.64
N PRO A 254 -14.82 -6.52 -5.79
CA PRO A 254 -15.06 -7.70 -6.62
C PRO A 254 -16.26 -8.54 -6.16
N LEU A 255 -16.44 -8.72 -4.84
CA LEU A 255 -17.58 -9.46 -4.31
C LEU A 255 -18.90 -8.77 -4.65
N LEU A 256 -18.99 -7.45 -4.47
CA LEU A 256 -20.21 -6.70 -4.77
C LEU A 256 -20.54 -6.73 -6.25
N ALA A 257 -19.53 -6.57 -7.12
CA ALA A 257 -19.70 -6.68 -8.57
C ALA A 257 -20.20 -8.07 -8.97
N LYS A 258 -19.65 -9.14 -8.39
CA LYS A 258 -20.05 -10.52 -8.65
C LYS A 258 -21.46 -10.83 -8.14
N LEU A 259 -21.79 -10.38 -6.92
CA LEU A 259 -23.12 -10.61 -6.32
C LEU A 259 -24.22 -9.81 -7.00
N SER A 260 -23.87 -8.70 -7.65
CA SER A 260 -24.80 -7.85 -8.40
C SER A 260 -24.90 -8.25 -9.87
N ASP A 261 -24.07 -9.19 -10.34
CA ASP A 261 -24.10 -9.67 -11.71
C ASP A 261 -25.34 -10.56 -11.95
N PRO A 262 -26.19 -10.23 -12.94
CA PRO A 262 -27.44 -10.95 -13.15
C PRO A 262 -27.22 -12.41 -13.59
N ASP A 263 -26.15 -12.70 -14.34
CA ASP A 263 -25.82 -14.07 -14.74
C ASP A 263 -25.39 -14.90 -13.52
N TYR A 264 -24.53 -14.34 -12.66
CA TYR A 264 -24.15 -14.97 -11.41
C TYR A 264 -25.35 -15.26 -10.51
N ILE A 265 -26.26 -14.29 -10.33
CA ILE A 265 -27.50 -14.49 -9.54
C ILE A 265 -28.35 -15.61 -10.16
N ASN A 266 -28.55 -15.59 -11.48
CA ASN A 266 -29.35 -16.61 -12.16
C ASN A 266 -28.74 -18.01 -12.03
N GLN A 267 -27.43 -18.14 -12.23
CA GLN A 267 -26.72 -19.40 -12.06
C GLN A 267 -26.78 -19.89 -10.62
N PHE A 268 -26.67 -18.99 -9.64
CA PHE A 268 -26.78 -19.31 -8.23
C PHE A 268 -28.17 -19.85 -7.87
N ILE A 269 -29.24 -19.24 -8.40
CA ILE A 269 -30.61 -19.74 -8.24
C ILE A 269 -30.76 -21.13 -8.89
N ILE A 270 -30.27 -21.32 -10.11
CA ILE A 270 -30.33 -22.62 -10.81
C ILE A 270 -29.59 -23.69 -9.99
N TRP A 271 -28.42 -23.35 -9.47
CA TRP A 271 -27.62 -24.25 -8.64
C TRP A 271 -28.36 -24.64 -7.35
N LEU A 272 -28.91 -23.68 -6.61
CA LEU A 272 -29.70 -23.93 -5.40
C LEU A 272 -30.90 -24.84 -5.67
N VAL A 273 -31.61 -24.58 -6.76
CA VAL A 273 -32.77 -25.38 -7.14
C VAL A 273 -32.34 -26.80 -7.52
N ARG A 274 -31.27 -26.95 -8.31
CA ARG A 274 -30.74 -28.27 -8.71
C ARG A 274 -30.27 -29.09 -7.50
N ASP A 275 -29.55 -28.47 -6.58
CA ASP A 275 -29.04 -29.15 -5.39
C ASP A 275 -30.18 -29.61 -4.48
N SER A 276 -31.23 -28.80 -4.34
CA SER A 276 -32.42 -29.19 -3.59
C SER A 276 -33.08 -30.46 -4.15
N PHE A 277 -33.04 -30.68 -5.47
CA PHE A 277 -33.56 -31.91 -6.08
C PHE A 277 -32.64 -33.13 -5.92
N ASN A 278 -31.32 -32.95 -5.80
CA ASN A 278 -30.37 -34.05 -5.61
C ASN A 278 -30.38 -34.63 -4.18
N VAL A 279 -30.95 -33.92 -3.21
CA VAL A 279 -31.05 -34.39 -1.81
C VAL A 279 -32.29 -35.28 -1.60
N TYR A 280 -33.25 -35.27 -2.52
CA TYR A 280 -34.51 -36.04 -2.44
C TYR A 280 -34.59 -37.27 -3.37
N PHE A 281 -33.48 -37.65 -4.02
CA PHE A 281 -33.33 -38.87 -4.83
C PHE A 281 -32.02 -39.58 -4.51
#